data_AF-A0A8T5IXW3-F1
#
_entry.id   AF-A0A8T5IXW3-F1
#
_cell.length_a   1.000
_cell.length_b   1.000
_cell.length_c   1.000
_cell.angle_alpha   90.00
_cell.angle_beta   90.00
_cell.angle_gamma   90.00
#
_symmetry.space_group_name_H-M   'P 1'
#
loop_
_entity.id
_entity.type
_entity.pdbx_description
1 polymer ?
#
loop_
_entity_poly.entity_id
_entity_poly.type
_entity_poly.pdbx_seq_one_letter_code
_entity_poly.pdbx_strand_id
1 'polypeptide(L)' 'MAKVHTRMKRRLGISTHKRGTMSKPVKKKGAKTFPSEESANAYATNNDINDFKLIKVKKGLRFQIVSK' A
#
# COMPACT_ATOMS: atom_id res chain seq x y z
N MET A 1 -1.90 11.99 -34.39
CA MET A 1 -1.74 10.94 -33.36
C MET A 1 -0.41 11.19 -32.64
N ALA A 2 -0.41 11.53 -31.35
CA ALA A 2 0.82 11.92 -30.65
C ALA A 2 1.71 10.70 -30.36
N LYS A 3 3.01 10.81 -30.62
CA LYS A 3 3.99 9.74 -30.33
C LYS A 3 4.32 9.75 -28.85
N VAL A 4 3.86 8.74 -28.11
CA VAL A 4 4.14 8.60 -26.67
C VAL A 4 5.46 7.84 -26.47
N HIS A 5 6.36 8.38 -25.63
CA HIS A 5 7.63 7.75 -25.28
C HIS A 5 7.45 6.38 -24.60
N THR A 6 8.37 5.44 -24.84
CA THR A 6 8.31 4.06 -24.29
C THR A 6 8.23 4.03 -22.75
N ARG A 7 8.97 4.92 -22.06
CA ARG A 7 8.90 5.10 -20.60
C ARG A 7 7.48 5.45 -20.12
N MET A 8 6.77 6.32 -20.84
CA MET A 8 5.39 6.69 -20.51
C MET A 8 4.43 5.53 -20.78
N LYS A 9 4.64 4.76 -21.85
CA LYS A 9 3.87 3.53 -22.12
C LYS A 9 3.96 2.55 -20.95
N ARG A 10 5.16 2.31 -20.42
CA ARG A 10 5.38 1.43 -19.27
C ARG A 10 4.67 1.91 -18.00
N ARG A 11 4.71 3.22 -17.71
CA ARG A 11 4.04 3.80 -16.53
C ARG A 11 2.52 3.69 -16.61
N LEU A 12 1.97 3.89 -17.80
CA LEU A 12 0.53 3.85 -18.05
C LEU A 12 0.01 2.42 -18.31
N GLY A 13 0.90 1.43 -18.33
CA GLY A 13 0.55 0.04 -18.65
C GLY A 13 0.13 -0.15 -20.10
N ILE A 14 0.54 0.76 -21.01
CA ILE A 14 0.19 0.71 -22.43
C ILE A 14 1.12 -0.28 -23.15
N SER A 15 0.57 -1.39 -23.65
CA SER A 15 1.31 -2.36 -24.46
C SER A 15 1.90 -1.71 -25.73
N THR A 16 3.16 -2.06 -26.03
CA THR A 16 3.87 -1.64 -27.24
C THR A 16 3.51 -2.49 -28.46
N HIS A 17 2.94 -3.69 -28.26
CA HIS A 17 2.53 -4.61 -29.31
C HIS A 17 0.99 -4.74 -29.36
N LYS A 18 0.43 -4.85 -30.57
CA LYS A 18 -1.03 -4.87 -30.79
C LYS A 18 -1.66 -6.10 -30.11
N ARG A 19 -2.77 -5.83 -29.40
CA ARG A 19 -3.71 -6.78 -28.77
C ARG A 19 -3.19 -7.46 -27.49
N GLY A 20 -3.17 -6.69 -26.40
CA GLY A 20 -3.16 -7.23 -25.04
C GLY A 20 -4.06 -6.38 -24.16
N THR A 21 -4.93 -7.02 -23.38
CA THR A 21 -5.75 -6.37 -22.35
C THR A 21 -4.84 -5.68 -21.34
N MET A 22 -5.01 -4.37 -21.18
CA MET A 22 -4.21 -3.57 -20.24
C MET A 22 -4.66 -3.91 -18.80
N SER A 23 -3.94 -4.78 -18.09
CA SER A 23 -4.16 -4.89 -16.65
C SER A 23 -3.54 -3.66 -15.99
N LYS A 24 -4.37 -2.77 -15.43
CA LYS A 24 -3.86 -1.72 -14.54
C LYS A 24 -3.10 -2.43 -13.40
N PRO A 25 -1.84 -2.10 -13.11
CA PRO A 25 -1.11 -2.73 -12.02
C PRO A 25 -1.86 -2.44 -10.71
N VAL A 26 -2.35 -3.49 -10.05
CA VAL A 26 -3.02 -3.37 -8.75
C VAL A 26 -1.95 -2.99 -7.74
N LYS A 27 -1.96 -1.74 -7.29
CA LYS A 27 -1.09 -1.28 -6.21
C LYS A 27 -1.56 -1.96 -4.93
N LYS A 28 -0.81 -2.94 -4.44
CA LYS A 28 -1.03 -3.52 -3.11
C LYS A 28 -0.81 -2.40 -2.08
N LYS A 29 -1.88 -2.01 -1.37
CA LYS A 29 -1.75 -1.14 -0.20
C LYS A 29 -1.06 -1.97 0.89
N GLY A 30 0.08 -1.48 1.38
CA GLY A 30 0.75 -2.10 2.53
C GLY A 30 -0.08 -1.96 3.81
N ALA A 31 0.33 -2.67 4.86
CA ALA A 31 -0.29 -2.53 6.17
C ALA A 31 -0.21 -1.08 6.68
N LYS A 32 -1.26 -0.63 7.37
CA LYS A 32 -1.27 0.71 8.00
C LYS A 32 -0.23 0.75 9.11
N THR A 33 0.50 1.86 9.18
CA THR A 33 1.51 2.11 10.21
C THR A 33 1.26 3.47 10.84
N PHE A 34 1.55 3.59 12.13
CA PHE A 34 1.23 4.74 12.96
C PHE A 34 2.50 5.34 13.57
N PRO A 35 2.54 6.66 13.83
CA PRO A 35 3.70 7.32 14.42
C PRO A 35 3.89 7.03 15.92
N SER A 36 2.81 6.74 16.66
CA SER A 36 2.85 6.49 18.11
C SER A 36 2.06 5.23 18.48
N GLU A 37 2.33 4.68 19.67
CA GLU A 37 1.57 3.56 20.23
C GLU A 37 0.12 3.96 20.51
N GLU A 38 -0.09 5.16 21.06
CA GLU A 38 -1.41 5.73 21.33
C GLU A 38 -2.27 5.83 20.06
N SER A 39 -1.69 6.32 18.96
CA SER A 39 -2.42 6.44 17.69
C SER A 39 -2.76 5.08 17.07
N ALA A 40 -1.92 4.06 17.29
CA ALA A 40 -2.23 2.70 16.88
C ALA A 40 -3.34 2.09 17.74
N ASN A 41 -3.31 2.29 19.06
CA ASN A 41 -4.34 1.80 19.97
C ASN A 41 -5.69 2.46 19.72
N ALA A 42 -5.74 3.79 19.58
CA ALA A 42 -6.97 4.51 19.23
C ALA A 42 -7.56 4.05 17.89
N TYR A 43 -6.71 3.69 16.93
CA TYR A 43 -7.18 3.09 15.69
C TYR A 43 -7.75 1.69 15.92
N ALA A 44 -7.09 0.84 16.71
CA ALA A 44 -7.58 -0.49 17.01
C ALA A 44 -8.93 -0.45 17.73
N THR A 45 -9.09 0.41 18.73
CA THR A 45 -10.37 0.58 19.45
C THR A 45 -11.48 1.07 18.55
N ASN A 46 -11.21 2.05 17.67
CA ASN A 46 -12.20 2.57 16.72
C ASN A 46 -12.61 1.56 15.63
N ASN A 47 -11.85 0.48 15.46
CA ASN A 47 -12.14 -0.57 14.47
C ASN A 47 -12.50 -1.90 15.15
N ASP A 48 -12.79 -1.89 16.46
CA ASP A 48 -13.16 -3.07 17.26
C ASP A 48 -12.13 -4.23 17.17
N ILE A 49 -10.85 -3.90 17.01
CA ILE A 49 -9.76 -4.88 16.95
C ILE A 49 -9.31 -5.15 18.39
N ASN A 50 -9.78 -6.25 18.97
CA ASN A 50 -9.46 -6.61 20.36
C ASN A 50 -8.20 -7.48 20.50
N ASP A 51 -7.94 -8.37 19.54
CA ASP A 51 -6.76 -9.25 19.53
C ASP A 51 -5.71 -8.75 18.53
N PHE A 52 -4.83 -7.86 19.01
CA PHE A 52 -3.71 -7.38 18.20
C PHE A 52 -2.42 -7.25 18.99
N LYS A 53 -1.31 -7.31 18.26
CA LYS A 53 0.03 -7.01 18.76
C LYS A 53 0.59 -5.80 18.02
N LEU A 54 1.21 -4.89 18.76
CA LEU A 54 1.97 -3.78 18.19
C LEU A 54 3.40 -4.24 17.86
N ILE A 55 3.82 -4.03 16.61
CA ILE A 55 5.19 -4.29 16.15
C ILE A 55 5.84 -2.99 15.67
N LYS A 56 7.08 -2.75 16.07
CA LYS A 56 7.92 -1.63 15.58
C LYS A 56 8.50 -1.99 14.21
N VAL A 57 8.12 -1.27 13.15
CA VAL A 57 8.44 -1.68 11.76
C VAL A 57 9.70 -1.00 11.21
N LYS A 58 9.94 0.27 11.54
CA LYS A 58 11.04 1.07 10.97
C LYS A 58 11.89 1.67 12.07
N LYS A 59 13.04 1.06 12.44
CA LYS A 59 13.99 1.60 13.44
C LYS A 59 13.31 2.27 14.66
N GLY A 60 12.19 1.73 15.14
CA GLY A 60 11.42 2.30 16.25
C GLY A 60 10.55 3.54 15.98
N LEU A 61 10.48 4.07 14.76
CA LEU A 61 9.74 5.30 14.40
C LEU A 61 8.26 5.07 14.05
N ARG A 62 7.85 3.82 13.78
CA ARG A 62 6.47 3.50 13.38
C ARG A 62 6.01 2.18 13.97
N PHE A 63 4.72 2.14 14.31
CA PHE A 63 4.02 1.00 14.87
C PHE A 63 3.06 0.42 13.85
N GLN A 64 2.96 -0.91 13.82
CA GLN A 64 2.00 -1.64 13.02
C GLN A 64 1.17 -2.52 13.93
N ILE A 65 -0.13 -2.50 13.68
CA ILE A 65 -1.09 -3.43 14.28
C ILE A 65 -1.01 -4.72 13.47
N VAL A 66 -0.66 -5.82 14.13
CA VAL A 66 -0.68 -7.16 13.56
C VAL A 66 -1.74 -7.95 14.30
N SER A 67 -2.76 -8.43 13.58
CA SER A 67 -3.76 -9.34 14.14
C SER A 67 -3.06 -10.60 14.61
N LYS A 68 -3.43 -11.08 15.79
CA LYS A 68 -2.91 -12.33 16.32
C LYS A 68 -3.42 -13.53 15.53
#